data_AF-A0A392NMX2-F1
#
_entry.id   AF-A0A392NMX2-F1
#
_cell.length_a   1.000
_cell.length_b   1.000
_cell.length_c   1.000
_cell.angle_alpha   90.00
_cell.angle_beta   90.00
_cell.angle_gamma   90.00
#
_symmetry.space_group_name_H-M   'P 1'
#
loop_
_entity.id
_entity.type
_entity.pdbx_description
1 polymer ?
#
loop_
_entity_poly.entity_id
_entity_poly.type
_entity_poly.pdbx_seq_one_letter_code
_entity_poly.pdbx_strand_id
1 'polypeptide(L)'
;MTDLPLQRTAAPNLCKELDPLVSPIKIDASDFQGSLRKGKDDNDTNCWTSPSGEGFMIRGKNYLKDNSKVVGGDPLLKLVAVDWLKVDKPVDKVALHGRSMVQ
;
A
#
# COMPACT_ATOMS: atom_id res chain seq x y z
N MET A 1 14.08 6.35 17.28
CA MET A 1 14.05 5.88 15.88
C MET A 1 14.77 4.55 15.87
N THR A 2 14.04 3.46 16.09
CA THR A 2 14.60 2.11 16.14
C THR A 2 14.45 1.50 14.76
N ASP A 3 15.55 1.40 14.02
CA ASP A 3 15.59 0.65 12.77
C ASP A 3 15.21 -0.80 13.04
N LEU A 4 14.12 -1.28 12.41
CA LEU A 4 13.83 -2.70 12.37
C LEU A 4 14.92 -3.37 11.51
N PRO A 5 15.65 -4.38 12.04
CA PRO A 5 16.62 -5.11 11.26
C PRO A 5 15.86 -6.06 10.32
N LEU A 6 15.51 -5.56 9.13
CA LEU A 6 14.95 -6.40 8.08
C LEU A 6 16.09 -7.19 7.47
N GLN A 7 16.31 -8.41 7.97
CA GLN A 7 17.27 -9.37 7.43
C GLN A 7 16.90 -9.66 5.97
N ARG A 8 17.58 -8.98 5.04
CA ARG A 8 17.41 -9.18 3.61
C ARG A 8 18.27 -10.36 3.17
N THR A 9 17.68 -11.54 3.12
CA THR A 9 18.30 -12.66 2.39
C THR A 9 18.25 -12.33 0.90
N ALA A 10 19.38 -12.42 0.19
CA ALA A 10 19.43 -12.19 -1.25
C ALA A 10 18.48 -13.16 -1.96
N ALA A 11 17.48 -12.63 -2.67
CA ALA A 11 16.53 -13.45 -3.41
C ALA A 11 17.23 -14.17 -4.57
N PRO A 12 17.17 -15.51 -4.65
CA PRO A 12 17.65 -16.21 -5.82
C PRO A 12 16.65 -15.99 -6.96
N ASN A 13 17.17 -15.59 -8.12
CA ASN A 13 16.49 -15.35 -9.38
C ASN A 13 15.85 -13.96 -9.55
N LEU A 14 16.35 -13.24 -10.55
CA LEU A 14 15.93 -11.89 -10.95
C LEU A 14 14.70 -11.91 -11.88
N CYS A 15 13.77 -12.85 -11.70
CA CYS A 15 12.47 -12.72 -12.35
C CYS A 15 11.76 -11.58 -11.63
N LYS A 16 11.34 -10.53 -12.35
CA LYS A 16 10.63 -9.36 -11.78
C LYS A 16 9.20 -9.70 -11.33
N GLU A 17 8.94 -10.97 -11.07
CA GLU A 17 7.64 -11.50 -10.68
C GLU A 17 7.70 -11.89 -9.21
N LEU A 18 6.56 -11.73 -8.53
CA LEU A 18 6.41 -12.16 -7.15
C LEU A 18 6.32 -13.69 -7.12
N ASP A 19 7.16 -14.33 -6.31
CA ASP A 19 7.10 -15.78 -6.10
C ASP A 19 5.99 -16.11 -5.09
N PRO A 20 4.87 -16.74 -5.51
CA PRO A 20 3.77 -17.06 -4.62
C PRO A 20 4.09 -18.22 -3.66
N LEU A 21 5.21 -18.93 -3.85
CA LEU A 21 5.64 -20.04 -3.00
C LEU A 21 6.49 -19.60 -1.81
N VAL A 22 6.92 -18.33 -1.78
CA VAL A 22 7.65 -17.77 -0.65
C VAL A 22 6.70 -17.51 0.51
N SER A 23 7.10 -17.96 1.69
CA SER A 23 6.37 -17.71 2.93
C SER A 23 6.20 -16.20 3.15
N PRO A 24 4.97 -15.70 3.36
CA PRO A 24 4.77 -14.29 3.67
C PRO A 24 5.51 -13.89 4.95
N ILE A 25 6.25 -12.78 4.89
CA ILE A 25 6.80 -12.15 6.08
C ILE A 25 5.65 -11.55 6.86
N LYS A 26 5.52 -11.93 8.14
CA LYS A 26 4.53 -11.33 9.04
C LYS A 26 5.05 -9.98 9.48
N ILE A 27 4.37 -8.93 9.02
CA ILE A 27 4.59 -7.56 9.46
C ILE A 27 3.47 -7.24 10.46
N ASP A 28 3.82 -6.90 11.69
CA ASP A 28 2.84 -6.36 12.62
C ASP A 28 2.59 -4.89 12.29
N ALA A 29 1.34 -4.55 11.96
CA ALA A 29 0.98 -3.17 11.66
C ALA A 29 1.09 -2.27 12.92
N SER A 30 1.09 -2.84 14.12
CA SER A 30 1.28 -2.09 15.37
C SER A 30 2.68 -1.46 15.49
N ASP A 31 3.66 -2.00 14.75
CA ASP A 31 5.03 -1.45 14.69
C ASP A 31 5.11 -0.13 13.92
N PHE A 32 4.06 0.23 13.16
CA PHE A 32 4.04 1.43 12.32
C PHE A 32 3.14 2.48 12.94
N GLN A 33 3.71 3.66 13.19
CA GLN A 33 2.98 4.79 13.76
C GLN A 33 3.14 6.01 12.86
N GLY A 34 2.04 6.37 12.20
CA GLY A 34 1.91 7.63 11.46
C GLY A 34 1.30 8.74 12.32
N SER A 35 1.50 9.98 11.94
CA SER A 35 0.93 11.16 12.58
C SER A 35 -0.57 11.32 12.37
N LEU A 36 -1.15 10.68 11.34
CA LEU A 36 -2.60 10.60 11.16
C LEU A 36 -3.14 9.28 11.75
N ARG A 37 -4.16 9.39 12.61
CA ARG A 37 -4.79 8.22 13.24
C ARG A 37 -5.62 7.42 12.24
N LYS A 38 -5.70 6.11 12.44
CA LYS A 38 -6.62 5.24 11.71
C LYS A 38 -8.05 5.49 12.17
N GLY A 39 -8.99 5.55 11.23
CA GLY A 39 -10.41 5.71 11.49
C GLY A 39 -11.02 4.46 12.12
N LYS A 40 -12.03 4.65 12.97
CA LYS A 40 -12.75 3.55 13.62
C LYS A 40 -13.90 3.01 12.75
N ASP A 41 -14.62 3.92 12.09
CA ASP A 41 -15.80 3.63 11.27
C ASP A 41 -16.03 4.74 10.23
N ASP A 42 -17.06 4.57 9.40
CA ASP A 42 -17.35 5.45 8.26
C ASP A 42 -17.84 6.85 8.64
N ASN A 43 -18.22 7.09 9.91
CA ASN A 43 -18.61 8.41 10.39
C ASN A 43 -17.44 9.18 11.01
N ASP A 44 -16.26 8.55 11.09
CA ASP A 44 -15.09 9.13 11.71
C ASP A 44 -14.46 10.22 10.81
N THR A 45 -13.89 11.25 11.43
CA THR A 45 -13.31 12.41 10.72
C THR A 45 -11.89 12.69 11.15
N ASN A 46 -11.11 13.36 10.30
CA ASN A 46 -9.69 13.67 10.57
C ASN A 46 -8.85 12.41 10.84
N CYS A 47 -9.10 11.35 10.08
CA CYS A 47 -8.43 10.06 10.16
C CYS A 47 -8.20 9.48 8.77
N TRP A 48 -7.37 8.45 8.66
CA TRP A 48 -7.24 7.67 7.42
C TRP A 48 -7.96 6.32 7.55
N THR A 49 -8.45 5.81 6.42
CA THR A 49 -9.00 4.46 6.30
C THR A 49 -8.39 3.78 5.08
N SER A 50 -8.42 2.44 5.05
CA SER A 50 -8.08 1.67 3.86
C SER A 50 -9.39 1.06 3.35
N PRO A 51 -9.91 1.48 2.18
CA PRO A 51 -11.11 0.88 1.63
C PRO A 51 -10.90 -0.60 1.34
N SER A 52 -11.97 -1.39 1.44
CA SER A 52 -11.92 -2.79 1.03
C SER A 52 -11.79 -2.89 -0.49
N GLY A 53 -11.34 -4.05 -0.95
CA GLY A 53 -11.32 -4.42 -2.36
C GLY A 53 -12.66 -4.34 -3.08
N GLU A 54 -13.75 -4.37 -2.30
CA GLU A 54 -15.12 -4.31 -2.78
C GLU A 54 -15.51 -2.93 -3.32
N GLY A 55 -14.82 -1.88 -2.87
CA GLY A 55 -15.05 -0.51 -3.34
C GLY A 55 -14.57 -0.24 -4.77
N PHE A 56 -13.82 -1.16 -5.37
CA PHE A 56 -13.17 -0.94 -6.68
C PHE A 56 -13.66 -1.94 -7.72
N MET A 57 -14.18 -1.41 -8.83
CA MET A 57 -14.57 -2.19 -10.00
C MET A 57 -13.41 -2.24 -11.00
N ILE A 58 -12.80 -3.41 -11.17
CA ILE A 58 -11.69 -3.65 -12.08
C ILE A 58 -12.17 -4.28 -13.39
N ARG A 59 -11.36 -4.15 -14.45
CA ARG A 59 -11.65 -4.81 -15.74
C ARG A 59 -11.59 -6.32 -15.56
N GLY A 60 -12.69 -7.00 -15.86
CA GLY A 60 -12.74 -8.46 -15.83
C GLY A 60 -11.87 -9.10 -16.90
N LYS A 61 -11.62 -10.40 -16.78
CA LYS A 61 -10.79 -11.18 -17.73
C LYS A 61 -11.22 -11.02 -19.19
N ASN A 62 -12.52 -10.81 -19.43
CA ASN A 62 -13.11 -10.69 -20.76
C ASN A 62 -13.48 -9.26 -21.15
N TYR A 63 -13.02 -8.24 -20.41
CA TYR A 63 -13.46 -6.84 -20.56
C TYR A 63 -13.41 -6.33 -22.00
N LEU A 64 -12.40 -6.70 -22.79
CA LEU A 64 -12.29 -6.25 -24.19
C LEU A 64 -13.40 -6.79 -25.11
N LYS A 65 -14.16 -7.80 -24.66
CA LYS A 65 -15.26 -8.42 -25.40
C LYS A 65 -16.62 -7.99 -24.87
N ASP A 66 -16.78 -7.95 -23.55
CA ASP A 66 -18.07 -7.74 -22.88
C ASP A 66 -18.18 -6.37 -22.18
N ASN A 67 -17.08 -5.62 -22.08
CA ASN A 67 -16.95 -4.39 -21.29
C ASN A 67 -17.35 -4.55 -19.81
N SER A 68 -17.30 -5.78 -19.29
CA SER A 68 -17.73 -6.14 -17.94
C SER A 68 -16.66 -5.88 -16.88
N LYS A 69 -17.02 -5.13 -15.84
CA LYS A 69 -16.19 -4.95 -14.66
C LYS A 69 -16.60 -5.91 -13.56
N VAL A 70 -15.62 -6.32 -12.76
CA VAL A 70 -15.79 -7.18 -11.59
C VAL A 70 -15.26 -6.48 -10.35
N VAL A 71 -15.69 -6.93 -9.18
CA VAL A 71 -15.14 -6.46 -7.90
C VAL A 71 -13.66 -6.83 -7.80
N GLY A 72 -12.83 -5.90 -7.33
CA GLY A 72 -11.37 -6.04 -7.28
C GLY A 72 -10.85 -7.09 -6.31
N GLY A 73 -11.60 -7.37 -5.24
CA GLY A 73 -11.14 -8.25 -4.16
C GLY A 73 -9.97 -7.63 -3.38
N ASP A 74 -9.44 -8.36 -2.40
CA ASP A 74 -8.46 -7.81 -1.48
C ASP A 74 -7.19 -7.30 -2.20
N PRO A 75 -6.72 -6.08 -1.87
CA PRO A 75 -5.53 -5.54 -2.49
C PRO A 75 -4.29 -6.33 -2.05
N LEU A 76 -3.33 -6.44 -2.98
CA LEU A 76 -2.05 -7.08 -2.70
C LEU A 76 -1.24 -6.34 -1.62
N LEU A 77 -1.32 -5.00 -1.62
CA LEU A 77 -0.62 -4.14 -0.67
C LEU A 77 -1.57 -3.69 0.43
N LYS A 78 -1.04 -3.58 1.65
CA LYS A 78 -1.77 -3.11 2.82
C LYS A 78 -1.20 -1.79 3.31
N LEU A 79 -2.06 -0.78 3.46
CA LEU A 79 -1.69 0.49 4.07
C LEU A 79 -1.42 0.29 5.57
N VAL A 80 -0.21 0.64 6.02
CA VAL A 80 0.24 0.44 7.41
C VAL A 80 0.24 1.73 8.25
N ALA A 81 0.54 2.88 7.66
CA ALA A 81 0.55 4.19 8.34
C ALA A 81 0.37 5.34 7.34
N VAL A 82 -0.08 6.50 7.84
CA VAL A 82 -0.22 7.76 7.07
C VAL A 82 0.33 8.92 7.88
N ASP A 83 1.07 9.80 7.22
CA ASP A 83 1.68 10.99 7.82
C ASP A 83 1.26 12.29 7.14
N TRP A 84 1.15 13.35 7.94
CA TRP A 84 1.07 14.70 7.42
C TRP A 84 2.46 15.21 7.04
N LEU A 85 2.69 15.37 5.75
CA LEU A 85 3.85 16.09 5.26
C LEU A 85 3.55 17.60 5.27
N LYS A 86 4.07 18.31 6.26
CA LYS A 86 3.95 19.78 6.33
C LYS A 86 5.10 20.44 5.58
N VAL A 87 4.78 21.30 4.62
CA VAL A 87 5.73 22.01 3.76
C VAL A 87 5.30 23.46 3.59
N ASP A 88 6.26 24.40 3.55
CA ASP A 88 5.98 25.84 3.40
C ASP A 88 5.63 26.23 1.96
N LYS A 89 6.02 25.39 0.99
CA LYS A 89 5.71 25.52 -0.43
C LYS A 89 5.17 24.19 -0.95
N PRO A 90 4.25 24.20 -1.94
CA PRO A 90 3.77 22.97 -2.56
C PRO A 90 4.95 22.13 -3.05
N VAL A 91 5.00 20.88 -2.63
CA VAL A 91 5.97 19.91 -3.14
C VAL A 91 5.25 19.04 -4.15
N ASP A 92 5.39 19.37 -5.43
CA ASP A 92 5.02 18.48 -6.51
C ASP A 92 6.08 17.39 -6.69
N LYS A 93 5.72 16.29 -7.36
CA LYS A 93 6.67 15.26 -7.81
C LYS A 93 7.51 14.62 -6.68
N VAL A 94 6.95 14.48 -5.47
CA VAL A 94 7.59 13.80 -4.34
C VAL A 94 8.15 12.43 -4.75
N ALA A 95 7.41 11.67 -5.55
CA ALA A 95 7.83 10.36 -6.07
C ALA A 95 9.06 10.42 -7.03
N LEU A 96 9.33 11.56 -7.67
CA LEU A 96 10.47 11.72 -8.60
C LEU A 96 11.76 12.14 -7.90
N HIS A 97 11.72 12.44 -6.59
CA HIS A 97 12.92 12.79 -5.86
C HIS A 97 13.83 11.55 -5.76
N GLY A 98 15.11 11.66 -6.12
CA GLY A 98 16.02 10.49 -6.23
C GLY A 98 16.30 9.74 -4.92
N ARG A 99 15.85 10.27 -3.77
CA ARG A 99 15.88 9.61 -2.46
C ARG A 99 14.49 9.25 -1.94
N SER A 100 13.46 9.45 -2.75
CA SER A 100 12.10 9.07 -2.42
C SER A 100 12.00 7.54 -2.42
N MET A 101 11.63 6.98 -1.28
CA MET A 101 11.25 5.56 -1.16
C MET A 101 9.72 5.41 -1.29
N VAL A 102 9.09 6.27 -2.08
CA VAL A 102 7.66 6.17 -2.35
C VAL A 102 7.51 5.21 -3.54
N GLN A 103 7.05 4.00 -3.24
CA GLN A 103 6.80 2.94 -4.22
C GLN A 103 5.33 2.95 -4.65
#